data_AF-A0A0K8Q5Z5-F1
#
_entry.id   AF-A0A0K8Q5Z5-F1
#
_cell.length_a   1.000
_cell.length_b   1.000
_cell.length_c   1.000
_cell.angle_alpha   90.00
_cell.angle_beta   90.00
_cell.angle_gamma   90.00
#
_symmetry.space_group_name_H-M   'P 1'
#
loop_
_entity.id
_entity.type
_entity.pdbx_description
1 polymer ?
#
loop_
_entity_poly.entity_id
_entity_poly.type
_entity_poly.pdbx_seq_one_letter_code
_entity_poly.pdbx_strand_id
1 'polypeptide(L)'
;MKLTMLPAAFDVAAGPLECIRRDYSGEPSNKFGEVLDRYSDFVALCEDFDGYVEFFLLQDLINEDGTIRFFHPFDNSRTPAVPKTPEYLEYLQRSMDRIRAVSLWSASGAFRQVPVGPHLV
;
A
#
# COMPACT_ATOMS: atom_id res chain seq x y z
N MET A 1 7.88 13.10 -13.72
CA MET A 1 8.73 12.92 -12.51
C MET A 1 8.06 11.87 -11.65
N LYS A 2 8.68 10.71 -11.47
CA LYS A 2 8.19 9.67 -10.55
C LYS A 2 8.18 10.26 -9.15
N LEU A 3 7.00 10.38 -8.55
CA LEU A 3 6.83 10.75 -7.16
C LEU A 3 7.49 9.66 -6.32
N THR A 4 8.74 9.85 -5.88
CA THR A 4 9.39 8.96 -4.91
C THR A 4 8.71 9.15 -3.56
N MET A 5 7.58 8.47 -3.39
CA MET A 5 6.89 8.27 -2.12
C MET A 5 7.86 7.54 -1.17
N LEU A 6 8.00 8.04 0.06
CA LEU A 6 8.90 7.45 1.06
C LEU A 6 8.48 5.99 1.36
N PRO A 7 9.40 5.02 1.27
CA PRO A 7 9.11 3.58 1.37
C PRO A 7 8.41 3.14 2.66
N ALA A 8 8.57 3.89 3.75
CA ALA A 8 8.07 3.52 5.07
C ALA A 8 6.53 3.52 5.19
N ALA A 9 5.82 4.44 4.51
CA ALA A 9 4.35 4.47 4.59
C ALA A 9 3.69 3.43 3.67
N PHE A 10 4.39 3.03 2.60
CA PHE A 10 3.90 2.03 1.64
C PHE A 10 4.01 0.62 2.20
N ASP A 11 5.05 0.33 2.96
CA ASP A 11 5.31 -1.03 3.46
C ASP A 11 4.34 -1.47 4.57
N VAL A 12 3.80 -0.52 5.35
CA VAL A 12 2.72 -0.79 6.33
C VAL A 12 1.55 -1.53 5.68
N ALA A 13 1.25 -1.21 4.42
CA ALA A 13 0.16 -1.84 3.66
C ALA A 13 0.59 -3.13 2.95
N ALA A 14 1.87 -3.29 2.59
CA ALA A 14 2.37 -4.43 1.83
C ALA A 14 2.23 -5.77 2.59
N GLY A 15 2.51 -5.77 3.90
CA GLY A 15 2.40 -6.98 4.73
C GLY A 15 0.97 -7.54 4.84
N PRO A 16 -0.03 -6.72 5.23
CA PRO A 16 -1.43 -7.13 5.21
C PRO A 16 -1.94 -7.52 3.82
N LEU A 17 -1.50 -6.82 2.76
CA LEU A 17 -1.90 -7.13 1.38
C LEU A 17 -1.40 -8.51 0.93
N GLU A 18 -0.18 -8.91 1.31
CA GLU A 18 0.36 -10.24 1.00
C GLU A 18 -0.40 -11.35 1.70
N CYS A 19 -0.87 -11.11 2.92
CA CYS A 19 -1.75 -12.05 3.59
C CYS A 19 -3.09 -12.23 2.86
N ILE A 20 -3.66 -11.16 2.30
CA ILE A 20 -4.88 -11.23 1.49
C ILE A 20 -4.64 -11.97 0.18
N ARG A 21 -3.52 -11.68 -0.52
CA ARG A 21 -3.13 -12.39 -1.75
C ARG A 21 -3.04 -13.91 -1.54
N ARG A 22 -2.44 -14.32 -0.44
CA ARG A 22 -2.31 -15.74 -0.04
C ARG A 22 -3.64 -16.38 0.31
N ASP A 23 -4.55 -15.61 0.90
CA ASP A 23 -5.91 -16.06 1.22
C ASP A 23 -6.68 -16.47 -0.04
N TYR A 24 -6.69 -15.62 -1.06
CA TYR A 24 -7.26 -15.95 -2.38
C TYR A 24 -6.58 -17.14 -3.06
N SER A 25 -5.30 -17.37 -2.78
CA SER A 25 -4.53 -18.50 -3.34
C SER A 25 -4.72 -19.80 -2.54
N GLY A 26 -5.45 -19.78 -1.42
CA GLY A 26 -5.65 -20.93 -0.53
C GLY A 26 -4.38 -21.39 0.20
N GLU A 27 -3.39 -20.50 0.36
CA GLU A 27 -2.12 -20.86 1.02
C GLU A 27 -2.26 -20.95 2.55
N PRO A 28 -1.87 -22.06 3.20
CA PRO A 28 -2.16 -22.33 4.62
C PRO A 28 -1.33 -21.50 5.62
N SER A 29 -0.41 -20.64 5.15
CA SER A 29 0.54 -19.91 6.00
C SER A 29 0.13 -18.45 6.26
N ASN A 30 -1.18 -18.21 6.39
CA ASN A 30 -1.76 -16.89 6.59
C ASN A 30 -2.01 -16.57 8.08
N LYS A 31 -1.29 -15.60 8.64
CA LYS A 31 -1.50 -15.13 10.02
C LYS A 31 -2.87 -14.48 10.25
N PHE A 32 -3.53 -14.02 9.18
CA PHE A 32 -4.84 -13.39 9.25
C PHE A 32 -5.96 -14.30 8.77
N GLY A 33 -5.70 -15.59 8.50
CA GLY A 33 -6.71 -16.51 7.95
C GLY A 33 -8.00 -16.54 8.76
N GLU A 34 -7.93 -16.68 10.09
CA GLU A 34 -9.13 -16.66 10.96
C GLU A 34 -9.90 -15.32 10.94
N VAL A 35 -9.20 -14.21 10.70
CA VAL A 35 -9.82 -12.88 10.61
C VAL A 35 -10.49 -12.70 9.27
N LEU A 36 -9.82 -13.09 8.17
CA LEU A 36 -10.37 -13.02 6.82
C LEU A 36 -11.58 -13.96 6.68
N ASP A 37 -11.52 -15.16 7.26
CA ASP A 37 -12.63 -16.12 7.26
C ASP A 37 -13.90 -15.56 7.94
N ARG A 38 -13.73 -14.83 9.05
CA ARG A 38 -14.84 -14.14 9.74
C ARG A 38 -15.50 -13.06 8.88
N TYR A 39 -14.75 -12.45 7.99
CA TYR A 39 -15.23 -11.42 7.06
C TYR A 39 -15.20 -11.91 5.61
N SER A 40 -15.36 -13.22 5.40
CA SER A 40 -15.26 -13.87 4.08
C SER A 40 -16.27 -13.30 3.09
N ASP A 41 -17.48 -12.97 3.54
CA ASP A 41 -18.50 -12.31 2.71
C ASP A 41 -17.99 -10.99 2.10
N PHE A 42 -17.20 -10.22 2.84
CA PHE A 42 -16.63 -8.97 2.36
C PHE A 42 -15.50 -9.21 1.36
N VAL A 43 -14.63 -10.17 1.65
CA VAL A 43 -13.52 -10.55 0.76
C VAL A 43 -14.11 -11.08 -0.56
N ALA A 44 -15.13 -11.92 -0.49
CA ALA A 44 -15.80 -12.50 -1.66
C ALA A 44 -16.41 -11.45 -2.62
N LEU A 45 -16.74 -10.23 -2.15
CA LEU A 45 -17.23 -9.15 -3.01
C LEU A 45 -16.21 -8.71 -4.07
N CYS A 46 -14.92 -8.94 -3.82
CA CYS A 46 -13.86 -8.58 -4.74
C CYS A 46 -13.56 -9.68 -5.77
N GLU A 47 -14.23 -10.83 -5.67
CA GLU A 47 -14.09 -12.04 -6.50
C GLU A 47 -12.70 -12.70 -6.44
N ASP A 48 -11.65 -11.95 -6.74
CA ASP A 48 -10.26 -12.38 -6.72
C ASP A 48 -9.31 -11.28 -6.18
N PHE A 49 -8.01 -11.58 -6.15
CA PHE A 49 -7.00 -10.65 -5.66
C PHE A 49 -6.88 -9.40 -6.55
N ASP A 50 -7.03 -9.53 -7.86
CA ASP A 50 -6.90 -8.40 -8.79
C ASP A 50 -8.09 -7.45 -8.63
N GLY A 51 -9.31 -7.98 -8.46
CA GLY A 51 -10.50 -7.21 -8.09
C GLY A 51 -10.34 -6.50 -6.75
N TYR A 52 -9.69 -7.14 -5.77
CA TYR A 52 -9.36 -6.48 -4.50
C TYR A 52 -8.37 -5.31 -4.70
N VAL A 53 -7.31 -5.50 -5.48
CA VAL A 53 -6.34 -4.45 -5.80
C VAL A 53 -6.99 -3.27 -6.52
N GLU A 54 -7.87 -3.55 -7.49
CA GLU A 54 -8.59 -2.54 -8.25
C GLU A 54 -9.59 -1.78 -7.39
N PHE A 55 -10.38 -2.47 -6.57
CA PHE A 55 -11.39 -1.85 -5.70
C PHE A 55 -10.77 -0.85 -4.70
N PHE A 56 -9.58 -1.16 -4.17
CA PHE A 56 -8.87 -0.31 -3.21
C PHE A 56 -7.80 0.60 -3.83
N LEU A 57 -7.65 0.60 -5.16
CA LEU A 57 -6.64 1.39 -5.89
C LEU A 57 -5.20 1.13 -5.40
N LEU A 58 -4.83 -0.14 -5.27
CA LEU A 58 -3.54 -0.58 -4.72
C LEU A 58 -2.51 -0.97 -5.81
N GLN A 59 -2.73 -0.59 -7.07
CA GLN A 59 -1.89 -1.00 -8.21
C GLN A 59 -0.42 -0.59 -8.03
N ASP A 60 -0.17 0.53 -7.35
CA ASP A 60 1.20 1.01 -7.07
C ASP A 60 2.00 0.06 -6.15
N LEU A 61 1.31 -0.81 -5.39
CA LEU A 61 1.92 -1.82 -4.52
C LEU A 61 2.24 -3.12 -5.26
N ILE A 62 1.91 -3.25 -6.54
CA ILE A 62 2.08 -4.47 -7.31
C ILE A 62 3.24 -4.29 -8.31
N ASN A 63 4.08 -5.33 -8.44
CA ASN A 63 5.12 -5.42 -9.46
C ASN A 63 4.51 -5.92 -10.77
N GLU A 64 5.25 -5.77 -11.88
CA GLU A 64 4.78 -6.20 -13.21
C GLU A 64 4.52 -7.72 -13.30
N ASP A 65 5.10 -8.52 -12.39
CA ASP A 65 4.89 -9.96 -12.29
C ASP A 65 3.73 -10.36 -11.37
N GLY A 66 2.95 -9.40 -10.87
CA GLY A 66 1.84 -9.62 -9.95
C GLY A 66 2.24 -9.84 -8.49
N THR A 67 3.54 -9.77 -8.17
CA THR A 67 4.01 -9.86 -6.79
C THR A 67 3.88 -8.53 -6.06
N ILE A 68 3.78 -8.56 -4.74
CA ILE A 68 3.71 -7.34 -3.94
C ILE A 68 5.11 -6.70 -3.84
N ARG A 69 5.16 -5.40 -4.10
CA ARG A 69 6.34 -4.57 -3.97
C ARG A 69 6.59 -4.24 -2.51
N PHE A 70 7.45 -5.04 -1.88
CA PHE A 70 7.99 -4.71 -0.56
C PHE A 70 9.12 -3.68 -0.67
N PHE A 71 9.16 -2.76 0.27
CA PHE A 71 10.24 -1.79 0.40
C PHE A 71 11.18 -2.16 1.55
N HIS A 72 10.90 -3.26 2.26
CA HIS A 72 11.72 -3.86 3.32
C HIS A 72 11.79 -5.39 3.13
N PRO A 73 12.69 -6.10 3.82
CA PRO A 73 12.58 -7.55 3.94
C PRO A 73 11.23 -7.95 4.56
N PHE A 74 10.43 -8.73 3.83
CA PHE A 74 9.18 -9.28 4.34
C PHE A 74 9.43 -10.48 5.27
N ASP A 75 8.88 -10.45 6.47
CA ASP A 75 9.10 -11.49 7.50
C ASP A 75 7.79 -12.19 7.94
N ASN A 76 6.82 -12.29 7.02
CA ASN A 76 5.49 -12.83 7.29
C ASN A 76 4.69 -12.02 8.31
N SER A 77 4.76 -10.69 8.19
CA SER A 77 4.07 -9.74 9.07
C SER A 77 4.40 -9.98 10.56
N ARG A 78 5.65 -10.36 10.86
CA ARG A 78 6.16 -10.53 12.23
C ARG A 78 6.79 -9.24 12.73
N THR A 79 7.32 -8.42 11.83
CA THR A 79 7.78 -7.07 12.12
C THR A 79 6.56 -6.17 12.36
N PRO A 80 6.53 -5.42 13.48
CA PRO A 80 5.46 -4.46 13.73
C PRO A 80 5.40 -3.43 12.59
N ALA A 81 4.21 -3.21 12.04
CA ALA A 81 3.99 -2.23 10.97
C ALA A 81 4.33 -0.78 11.41
N VAL A 82 4.40 -0.54 12.72
CA VAL A 82 4.84 0.73 13.30
C VAL A 82 6.01 0.46 14.24
N PRO A 83 7.16 1.16 14.09
CA PRO A 83 8.27 1.03 15.02
C PRO A 83 7.82 1.38 16.45
N LYS A 84 8.29 0.64 17.47
CA LYS A 84 7.84 0.80 18.87
C LYS A 84 8.80 1.62 19.76
N THR A 85 9.97 1.96 19.24
CA THR A 85 11.12 2.56 19.97
C THR A 85 11.57 3.85 19.24
N PRO A 86 12.71 4.52 19.55
CA PRO A 86 13.04 5.88 19.06
C PRO A 86 12.83 6.14 17.56
N GLU A 87 12.85 5.09 16.74
CA GLU A 87 12.57 5.07 15.31
C GLU A 87 11.14 5.55 14.98
N TYR A 88 10.20 5.49 15.93
CA TYR A 88 8.84 6.00 15.78
C TYR A 88 8.80 7.53 15.61
N LEU A 89 9.63 8.26 16.35
CA LEU A 89 9.70 9.73 16.24
C LEU A 89 10.26 10.13 14.88
N GLU A 90 11.24 9.37 14.37
CA GLU A 90 11.78 9.57 13.04
C GLU A 90 10.76 9.24 11.94
N TYR A 91 9.99 8.16 12.11
CA TYR A 91 8.87 7.82 11.22
C TYR A 91 7.81 8.93 11.18
N LEU A 92 7.42 9.48 12.35
CA LEU A 92 6.46 10.58 12.43
C LEU A 92 6.98 11.84 11.75
N GLN A 93 8.24 12.20 12.01
CA GLN A 93 8.86 13.38 11.39
C GLN A 93 8.87 13.27 9.86
N ARG A 94 9.30 12.11 9.32
CA ARG A 94 9.31 11.84 7.88
C ARG A 94 7.89 11.87 7.28
N SER A 95 6.89 11.38 8.02
CA SER A 95 5.49 11.40 7.60
C SER A 95 4.92 12.83 7.57
N MET A 96 5.23 13.65 8.57
CA MET A 96 4.80 15.06 8.64
C MET A 96 5.46 15.91 7.54
N ASP A 97 6.76 15.69 7.27
CA ASP A 97 7.47 16.40 6.21
C ASP A 97 6.91 16.09 4.83
N ARG A 98 6.43 14.87 4.59
CA ARG A 98 5.69 14.52 3.36
C ARG A 98 4.41 15.33 3.22
N ILE A 99 3.58 15.37 4.26
CA ILE A 99 2.30 16.10 4.23
C ILE A 99 2.56 17.58 3.91
N ARG A 100 3.60 18.16 4.50
CA ARG A 100 4.05 19.53 4.21
C ARG A 100 4.50 19.70 2.77
N ALA A 101 5.33 18.80 2.25
CA ALA A 101 5.80 18.86 0.86
C ALA A 101 4.66 18.77 -0.15
N VAL A 102 3.68 17.88 0.07
CA VAL A 102 2.46 17.78 -0.76
C VAL A 102 1.64 19.06 -0.66
N SER A 103 1.46 19.59 0.55
CA SER A 103 0.71 20.85 0.76
C SER A 103 1.36 22.03 0.03
N LEU A 104 2.69 22.13 0.09
CA LEU A 104 3.46 23.17 -0.61
C LEU A 104 3.42 22.98 -2.14
N TRP A 105 3.47 21.74 -2.61
CA TRP A 105 3.34 21.44 -4.03
C TRP A 105 1.94 21.81 -4.57
N SER A 106 0.88 21.51 -3.81
CA SER A 106 -0.48 21.92 -4.14
C SER A 106 -0.65 23.45 -4.12
N ALA A 107 -0.08 24.13 -3.11
CA ALA A 107 -0.16 25.58 -2.97
C ALA A 107 0.67 26.35 -4.03
N SER A 108 1.76 25.76 -4.52
CA SER A 108 2.61 26.37 -5.56
C SER A 108 1.99 26.34 -6.96
N GLY A 109 0.81 25.74 -7.12
CA GLY A 109 0.11 25.66 -8.42
C GLY A 109 0.77 24.70 -9.42
N ALA A 110 1.77 23.93 -9.00
CA ALA A 110 2.46 22.95 -9.83
C ALA A 110 1.53 21.82 -10.35
N PHE A 111 0.40 21.60 -9.68
CA PHE A 111 -0.68 20.72 -10.16
C PHE A 111 -1.29 21.19 -11.50
N ARG A 112 -1.35 22.51 -11.75
CA ARG A 112 -1.94 23.09 -12.97
C ARG A 112 -1.07 22.94 -14.21
N GLN A 113 0.19 22.52 -14.07
CA GLN A 113 1.14 22.37 -15.17
C GLN A 113 1.36 20.91 -15.59
N VAL A 114 0.62 19.95 -15.01
CA VAL A 114 0.63 18.58 -15.50
C VAL A 114 -0.10 18.56 -16.85
N PRO A 115 0.56 18.21 -17.97
CA PRO A 115 -0.10 18.18 -19.26
C PRO A 115 -1.18 17.10 -19.24
N VAL A 116 -2.44 17.51 -19.42
CA VAL A 116 -3.54 16.59 -19.66
C VAL A 116 -3.35 16.08 -21.08
N GLY A 117 -2.97 14.80 -21.23
CA GLY A 117 -2.81 14.17 -22.54
C GLY A 117 -4.13 14.15 -23.31
N PRO A 118 -4.12 14.17 -24.65
CA PRO A 118 -5.31 14.40 -25.49
C PRO A 118 -6.27 13.21 -25.61
N HIS A 119 -6.24 12.25 -24.69
CA HIS A 119 -7.09 11.06 -24.73
C HIS A 119 -8.02 11.05 -23.53
N LEU A 120 -9.15 11.72 -23.68
CA LEU A 120 -10.47 11.43 -23.09
C LEU A 120 -11.40 12.58 -23.48
N VAL A 121 -12.06 12.42 -24.63
CA VAL A 121 -13.31 13.10 -25.00
C VAL A 121 -14.37 12.02 -25.12
#